data_AF-A0AA37MB31-F1
#
_entry.id   AF-A0AA37MB31-F1
#
_cell.length_a   1.000
_cell.length_b   1.000
_cell.length_c   1.000
_cell.angle_alpha   90.00
_cell.angle_beta   90.00
_cell.angle_gamma   90.00
#
_symmetry.space_group_name_H-M   'P 1'
#
loop_
_entity.id
_entity.type
_entity.pdbx_description
1 polymer ?
#
loop_
_entity_poly.entity_id
_entity_poly.type
_entity_poly.pdbx_seq_one_letter_code
_entity_poly.pdbx_strand_id
1 'polypeptide(L)' 'MDLQATIRDALLTELLRQSEATDAAPKVSIAEDGSADIHGRVDLDALIMVITGALAGGP' A
#
# COMPACT_ATOMS: atom_id res chain seq x y z
N MET A 1 12.69 15.47 0.13
CA MET A 1 11.76 14.33 0.06
C MET A 1 12.06 13.59 -1.22
N ASP A 2 12.35 12.29 -1.12
CA ASP A 2 12.42 11.44 -2.31
C ASP A 2 10.99 10.99 -2.64
N LEU A 3 10.46 11.50 -3.75
CA LEU A 3 9.11 11.23 -4.20
C LEU A 3 8.86 9.73 -4.43
N GLN A 4 9.87 9.00 -4.92
CA GLN A 4 9.75 7.57 -5.18
C GLN A 4 9.66 6.80 -3.86
N ALA A 5 10.47 7.17 -2.88
CA ALA A 5 10.39 6.60 -1.53
C ALA A 5 9.03 6.89 -0.88
N THR A 6 8.54 8.13 -0.97
CA THR A 6 7.21 8.49 -0.42
C THR A 6 6.07 7.69 -1.06
N ILE A 7 6.09 7.50 -2.39
CA ILE A 7 5.08 6.69 -3.08
C ILE A 7 5.19 5.22 -2.66
N ARG A 8 6.42 4.69 -2.57
CA ARG A 8 6.66 3.31 -2.13
C ARG A 8 6.11 3.09 -0.73
N ASP A 9 6.43 3.96 0.21
CA ASP A 9 5.99 3.84 1.60
C ASP A 9 4.47 3.90 1.68
N ALA A 10 3.81 4.83 0.97
CA ALA A 10 2.35 4.92 0.92
C ALA A 10 1.69 3.65 0.33
N LEU A 11 2.27 3.08 -0.73
CA LEU A 11 1.83 1.79 -1.28
C LEU A 11 1.91 0.68 -0.25
N LEU A 12 3.06 0.54 0.43
CA LEU A 12 3.26 -0.52 1.42
C LEU A 12 2.35 -0.34 2.63
N THR A 13 2.22 0.87 3.14
CA THR A 13 1.34 1.19 4.27
C THR A 13 -0.09 0.75 4.00
N GLU A 14 -0.65 1.11 2.85
CA GLU A 14 -2.05 0.79 2.58
C GLU A 14 -2.26 -0.68 2.19
N LEU A 15 -1.33 -1.30 1.44
CA LEU A 15 -1.41 -2.73 1.13
C LEU A 15 -1.35 -3.58 2.40
N LEU A 16 -0.45 -3.25 3.35
CA LEU A 16 -0.37 -3.93 4.63
C LEU A 16 -1.61 -3.68 5.49
N ARG A 17 -2.10 -2.44 5.56
CA ARG A 17 -3.33 -2.12 6.30
C ARG A 17 -4.54 -2.91 5.78
N GLN A 18 -4.68 -3.05 4.46
CA GLN A 18 -5.75 -3.86 3.88
C GLN A 18 -5.59 -5.35 4.17
N SER A 19 -4.35 -5.85 4.23
CA SER A 19 -4.06 -7.25 4.58
C SER A 19 -4.50 -7.62 6.01
N GLU A 20 -4.70 -6.64 6.88
CA GLU A 20 -5.10 -6.81 8.28
C GLU A 20 -6.61 -6.61 8.53
N ALA A 21 -7.38 -6.19 7.52
CA ALA A 21 -8.69 -5.58 7.73
C ALA A 21 -9.82 -6.56 8.13
N THR A 22 -9.91 -7.75 7.51
CA THR A 22 -10.99 -8.75 7.77
C THR A 22 -10.63 -10.17 7.27
N ASP A 23 -11.49 -11.16 7.48
CA ASP A 23 -11.35 -12.53 6.94
C ASP A 23 -11.21 -12.62 5.41
N ALA A 24 -11.64 -11.59 4.67
CA ALA A 24 -11.51 -11.52 3.21
C ALA A 24 -10.34 -10.64 2.75
N ALA A 25 -9.42 -10.28 3.66
CA ALA A 25 -8.27 -9.45 3.36
C ALA A 25 -7.34 -10.10 2.32
N PRO A 26 -6.70 -9.29 1.45
CA PRO A 26 -5.68 -9.80 0.55
C PRO A 26 -4.47 -10.28 1.37
N LYS A 27 -3.85 -11.38 0.94
CA LYS A 27 -2.52 -11.76 1.42
C LYS A 27 -1.49 -10.97 0.64
N VAL A 28 -0.62 -10.25 1.37
CA VAL A 28 0.45 -9.43 0.79
C VAL A 28 1.78 -9.94 1.31
N SER A 29 2.69 -10.28 0.40
CA SER A 29 4.07 -10.65 0.71
C SER A 29 5.00 -9.70 -0.03
N ILE A 30 5.95 -9.08 0.68
CA ILE A 30 6.94 -8.18 0.09
C ILE A 30 8.30 -8.87 0.08
N ALA A 31 8.93 -8.92 -1.09
CA ALA A 31 10.26 -9.47 -1.25
C ALA A 31 11.35 -8.40 -1.09
N GLU A 32 12.57 -8.83 -0.74
CA GLU A 32 13.72 -7.95 -0.55
C GLU A 32 14.14 -7.22 -1.83
N ASP A 33 13.82 -7.77 -3.00
CA ASP A 33 14.08 -7.16 -4.31
C ASP A 33 13.09 -6.03 -4.68
N GLY A 34 12.14 -5.74 -3.79
CA GLY A 34 11.14 -4.70 -3.97
C GLY A 34 9.90 -5.13 -4.75
N SER A 35 9.76 -6.42 -5.09
CA SER A 35 8.53 -6.98 -5.63
C SER A 35 7.51 -7.30 -4.52
N ALA A 36 6.24 -7.42 -4.88
CA ALA A 36 5.17 -7.82 -3.98
C ALA A 36 4.23 -8.83 -4.65
N ASP A 37 3.92 -9.90 -3.93
CA ASP A 37 2.88 -10.86 -4.29
C ASP A 37 1.58 -10.51 -3.56
N ILE A 38 0.48 -10.42 -4.32
CA ILE A 38 -0.84 -10.04 -3.80
C ILE A 38 -1.85 -11.09 -4.22
N HIS A 39 -2.45 -11.77 -3.25
CA HIS A 39 -3.50 -12.76 -3.46
C HIS A 39 -4.79 -12.34 -2.76
N GLY A 40 -5.82 -12.02 -3.55
CA GLY A 40 -7.12 -11.58 -3.05
C GLY A 40 -7.55 -10.28 -3.68
N ARG A 41 -8.46 -9.56 -3.03
CA ARG A 41 -8.99 -8.29 -3.52
C ARG A 41 -8.32 -7.14 -2.79
N VAL A 42 -7.88 -6.14 -3.55
CA VAL A 42 -7.40 -4.86 -3.04
C VAL A 42 -8.45 -3.81 -3.37
N ASP A 43 -8.73 -2.93 -2.41
CA ASP A 43 -9.50 -1.71 -2.63
C ASP A 43 -8.57 -0.65 -3.25
N LEU A 44 -8.76 -0.39 -4.54
CA LEU A 44 -7.96 0.56 -5.29
C LEU A 44 -8.30 2.02 -4.95
N ASP A 45 -9.53 2.32 -4.54
CA ASP A 45 -9.93 3.68 -4.19
C ASP A 45 -9.28 4.09 -2.86
N ALA A 46 -9.24 3.17 -1.89
CA ALA A 46 -8.50 3.37 -0.65
C ALA A 46 -6.99 3.52 -0.90
N LEU A 47 -6.41 2.72 -1.81
CA LEU A 47 -5.01 2.82 -2.20
C LEU A 47 -4.67 4.17 -2.82
N ILE A 48 -5.49 4.63 -3.77
CA ILE A 48 -5.33 5.95 -4.40
C ILE A 48 -5.43 7.07 -3.37
N MET A 49 -6.36 6.98 -2.42
CA MET A 49 -6.54 7.99 -1.37
C MET A 49 -5.27 8.14 -0.51
N VAL A 50 -4.67 7.04 -0.05
CA VAL A 50 -3.46 7.08 0.78
C VAL A 50 -2.27 7.65 0.00
N ILE A 51 -2.05 7.20 -1.24
CA ILE A 51 -0.97 7.72 -2.09
C ILE A 51 -1.15 9.22 -2.33
N THR A 52 -2.37 9.66 -2.65
CA THR A 52 -2.67 11.08 -2.90
C THR A 52 -2.45 11.92 -1.63
N GLY A 53 -2.81 11.40 -0.46
CA GLY A 53 -2.58 12.05 0.83
C GLY A 53 -1.09 12.24 1.13
N ALA A 54 -0.27 11.22 0.91
CA ALA A 54 1.17 11.31 1.08
C ALA A 54 1.82 12.35 0.14
N LEU A 55 1.34 12.43 -1.10
CA LEU A 55 1.81 13.41 -2.09
C LEU A 55 1.38 14.85 -1.77
N ALA A 56 0.24 15.03 -1.12
CA ALA A 56 -0.27 16.34 -0.71
C ALA A 56 0.45 16.91 0.53
N GLY A 57 1.40 16.18 1.12
CA GLY A 57 2.12 16.57 2.33
C GLY A 57 1.48 16.09 3.63
N GLY A 58 0.61 15.07 3.57
CA GLY A 58 0.10 14.38 4.75
C GLY A 58 1.19 13.53 5.43
N PRO A 59 1.16 13.40 6.77
CA PRO A 59 2.07 12.53 7.52
C PRO A 59 1.88 11.04 7.20
#